data_AF-A0A2U2X0T0-F1
#
_entry.id   AF-A0A2U2X0T0-F1
#
_cell.length_a   1.000
_cell.length_b   1.000
_cell.length_c   1.000
_cell.angle_alpha   90.00
_cell.angle_beta   90.00
_cell.angle_gamma   90.00
#
_symmetry.space_group_name_H-M   'P 1'
#
loop_
_entity.id
_entity.type
_entity.pdbx_description
1 polymer ?
#
loop_
_entity_poly.entity_id
_entity_poly.type
_entity_poly.pdbx_seq_one_letter_code
_entity_poly.pdbx_strand_id
1 'polypeptide(L)'
;MKKLLLSGLFAALFIGGVQSQYNAAAKQNVIKEEVQVERYDSDTKEYKVVTETREVEADSYGNAEGNQYDLAVDGAFEGQTIAVLHLYTGEGFDFSLPTASLKEKGFSVYRWINNPPSPEALDSALAKSCQLWIISSSVRKLNLEHANVIKKYFDSGKGVYIWGDNQPYYADANFIANHLIGNEMKGNIMGDQTVGLLQDGSKSGIMPNHLITTGLQNIYEGITIATIDAHKDLTPIIYGSAGNMVTAAYEKDGKRLLVDGGFTRLFLKWDTAGTGRYVKNAAAWLVNYERFGDAVLAEKEGK
;
A
#
# COMPACT_ATOMS: atom_id res chain seq x y z
N MET A 1 -25.05 -61.43 3.83
CA MET A 1 -23.87 -60.67 3.38
C MET A 1 -24.25 -59.20 3.29
N LYS A 2 -23.98 -58.43 4.35
CA LYS A 2 -24.09 -56.96 4.37
C LYS A 2 -22.66 -56.42 4.39
N LYS A 3 -22.24 -55.71 3.33
CA LYS A 3 -20.95 -55.02 3.31
C LYS A 3 -21.17 -53.56 3.67
N LEU A 4 -20.44 -53.14 4.71
CA LEU A 4 -20.22 -51.77 5.16
C LEU A 4 -19.87 -50.84 3.99
N LEU A 5 -20.51 -49.69 3.94
CA LEU A 5 -19.99 -48.49 3.25
C LEU A 5 -19.46 -47.56 4.35
N LEU A 6 -18.13 -47.50 4.47
CA LEU A 6 -17.43 -46.54 5.31
C LEU A 6 -17.24 -45.27 4.47
N SER A 7 -17.99 -44.21 4.78
CA SER A 7 -17.79 -42.88 4.22
C SER A 7 -16.54 -42.27 4.83
N GLY A 8 -15.43 -42.31 4.09
CA GLY A 8 -14.18 -41.63 4.45
C GLY A 8 -14.34 -40.12 4.25
N LEU A 9 -14.37 -39.39 5.36
CA LEU A 9 -14.24 -37.93 5.39
C LEU A 9 -12.79 -37.60 4.99
N PHE A 10 -12.56 -37.15 3.75
CA PHE A 10 -11.28 -36.59 3.35
C PHE A 10 -11.18 -35.17 3.93
N ALA A 11 -10.60 -35.05 5.13
CA ALA A 11 -10.09 -33.77 5.59
C ALA A 11 -8.82 -33.48 4.78
N ALA A 12 -8.93 -32.68 3.73
CA ALA A 12 -7.78 -32.10 3.07
C ALA A 12 -7.12 -31.13 4.07
N LEU A 13 -6.12 -31.63 4.79
CA LEU A 13 -5.13 -30.80 5.45
C LEU A 13 -4.40 -30.03 4.35
N PHE A 14 -4.85 -28.81 4.07
CA PHE A 14 -4.06 -27.82 3.35
C PHE A 14 -2.85 -27.49 4.23
N ILE A 15 -1.79 -28.28 4.09
CA ILE A 15 -0.45 -27.84 4.46
C ILE A 15 -0.14 -26.73 3.46
N GLY A 16 -0.36 -25.48 3.88
CA GLY A 16 -0.10 -24.29 3.08
C GLY A 16 1.33 -24.32 2.57
N GLY A 17 1.48 -24.61 1.28
CA GLY A 17 2.74 -24.41 0.58
C GLY A 17 3.08 -22.93 0.61
N VAL A 18 4.38 -22.65 0.76
CA VAL A 18 5.06 -21.35 0.79
C VAL A 18 4.96 -20.64 -0.57
N GLN A 19 3.75 -20.40 -1.06
CA GLN A 19 3.48 -19.92 -2.43
C GLN A 19 2.56 -18.70 -2.37
N SER A 20 3.23 -17.55 -2.50
CA SER A 20 2.73 -16.19 -2.71
C SER A 20 2.11 -15.48 -1.51
N GLN A 21 2.89 -14.55 -0.93
CA GLN A 21 2.35 -13.49 -0.06
C GLN A 21 1.34 -12.59 -0.80
N TYR A 22 1.30 -12.63 -2.13
CA TYR A 22 0.39 -11.86 -2.96
C TYR A 22 -0.81 -12.68 -3.43
N ASN A 23 -1.98 -12.04 -3.50
CA ASN A 23 -3.19 -12.64 -4.04
C ASN A 23 -3.07 -12.87 -5.56
N ALA A 24 -3.88 -13.79 -6.09
CA ALA A 24 -3.96 -14.03 -7.54
C ALA A 24 -4.38 -12.79 -8.36
N ALA A 25 -5.03 -11.83 -7.70
CA ALA A 25 -5.42 -10.54 -8.27
C ALA A 25 -4.25 -9.55 -8.43
N ALA A 26 -3.02 -9.87 -8.01
CA ALA A 26 -1.89 -8.93 -8.05
C ALA A 26 -1.76 -8.19 -9.40
N LYS A 27 -1.63 -6.86 -9.32
CA LYS A 27 -1.64 -5.89 -10.42
C LYS A 27 -3.00 -5.63 -11.07
N GLN A 28 -4.04 -6.43 -10.82
CA GLN A 28 -5.35 -6.21 -11.45
C GLN A 28 -6.12 -5.13 -10.69
N ASN A 29 -6.60 -4.10 -11.39
CA ASN A 29 -7.49 -3.09 -10.83
C ASN A 29 -8.96 -3.56 -10.86
N VAL A 30 -9.39 -4.07 -12.02
CA VAL A 30 -10.72 -4.66 -12.27
C VAL A 30 -10.56 -6.17 -12.15
N ILE A 31 -11.15 -6.77 -11.11
CA ILE A 31 -10.99 -8.19 -10.81
C ILE A 31 -12.21 -8.94 -11.28
N LYS A 32 -12.00 -10.04 -11.98
CA LYS A 32 -13.06 -10.89 -12.51
C LYS A 32 -12.93 -12.31 -12.01
N GLU A 33 -14.06 -12.96 -11.77
CA GLU A 33 -14.16 -14.35 -11.35
C GLU A 33 -15.14 -15.12 -12.23
N GLU A 34 -14.95 -16.43 -12.28
CA GLU A 34 -15.87 -17.35 -12.95
C GLU A 34 -17.01 -17.72 -12.00
N VAL A 35 -18.24 -17.42 -12.41
CA VAL A 35 -19.45 -17.77 -11.66
C VAL A 35 -20.33 -18.72 -12.47
N GLN A 36 -20.91 -19.70 -11.79
CA GLN A 36 -21.89 -20.59 -12.39
C GLN A 36 -23.27 -19.97 -12.30
N VAL A 37 -23.95 -19.84 -13.44
CA VAL A 37 -25.29 -19.27 -13.50
C VAL A 37 -26.22 -20.16 -14.32
N GLU A 38 -27.46 -20.26 -13.87
CA GLU A 38 -28.51 -20.94 -14.62
C GLU A 38 -29.04 -20.00 -15.71
N ARG A 39 -28.91 -20.42 -16.97
CA ARG A 39 -29.56 -19.77 -18.11
C ARG A 39 -30.60 -20.69 -18.72
N TYR A 40 -31.73 -20.10 -19.09
CA TYR A 40 -32.74 -20.77 -19.89
C TYR A 40 -32.28 -20.84 -21.35
N ASP A 41 -32.15 -22.05 -21.88
CA ASP A 41 -31.87 -22.32 -23.28
C ASP A 41 -33.20 -22.41 -24.04
N SER A 42 -33.46 -21.45 -24.94
CA SER A 42 -34.72 -21.39 -25.70
C SER A 42 -34.86 -22.52 -26.72
N ASP A 43 -33.75 -23.10 -27.19
CA ASP A 43 -33.75 -24.12 -28.22
C ASP A 43 -34.04 -25.49 -27.61
N THR A 44 -33.43 -25.79 -26.46
CA THR A 44 -33.69 -27.04 -25.73
C THR A 44 -34.82 -26.94 -24.72
N LYS A 45 -35.33 -25.73 -24.44
CA LYS A 45 -36.34 -25.42 -23.42
C LYS A 45 -35.95 -25.89 -22.00
N GLU A 46 -34.66 -25.93 -21.71
CA GLU A 46 -34.10 -26.41 -20.45
C GLU A 46 -33.21 -25.34 -19.80
N TYR A 47 -33.08 -25.40 -18.48
CA TYR A 47 -32.08 -24.60 -17.77
C TYR A 47 -30.72 -25.30 -17.84
N LYS A 48 -29.69 -24.57 -18.22
CA LYS A 48 -28.30 -25.03 -18.24
C LYS A 48 -27.47 -24.17 -17.32
N VAL A 49 -26.62 -24.81 -16.53
CA VAL A 49 -25.56 -24.11 -15.78
C VAL A 49 -24.47 -23.76 -16.77
N VAL A 50 -24.22 -22.47 -16.93
CA VAL A 50 -23.12 -21.94 -17.75
C VAL A 50 -22.13 -21.22 -16.86
N THR A 51 -20.85 -21.27 -17.23
CA THR A 51 -19.81 -20.48 -16.57
C THR A 51 -19.73 -19.12 -17.24
N GLU A 52 -19.83 -18.06 -16.45
CA GLU A 52 -19.68 -16.68 -16.89
C GLU A 52 -18.53 -16.01 -16.14
N THR A 53 -17.76 -15.19 -16.84
CA THR A 53 -16.79 -14.31 -16.19
C THR A 53 -17.47 -13.00 -15.80
N ARG A 54 -17.52 -12.69 -14.50
CA ARG A 54 -18.11 -11.46 -13.96
C ARG A 54 -17.09 -10.69 -13.12
N GLU A 55 -17.24 -9.37 -13.08
CA GLU A 55 -16.51 -8.56 -12.11
C GLU A 55 -16.96 -8.94 -10.70
N VAL A 56 -16.01 -8.95 -9.77
CA VAL A 56 -16.29 -9.22 -8.35
C VAL A 56 -17.21 -8.12 -7.79
N GLU A 57 -17.87 -8.42 -6.67
CA GLU A 57 -18.67 -7.43 -5.98
C GLU A 57 -17.81 -6.20 -5.64
N ALA A 58 -18.40 -5.02 -5.79
CA ALA A 58 -17.73 -3.76 -5.58
C ALA A 58 -18.24 -3.05 -4.31
N ASP A 59 -17.35 -2.34 -3.63
CA ASP A 59 -17.68 -1.48 -2.51
C ASP A 59 -18.53 -0.27 -2.98
N SER A 60 -18.97 0.54 -2.01
CA SER A 60 -19.77 1.75 -2.31
C SER A 60 -19.06 2.79 -3.20
N TYR A 61 -17.77 2.62 -3.48
CA TYR A 61 -16.95 3.46 -4.34
C TYR A 61 -16.46 2.75 -5.60
N GLY A 62 -16.92 1.53 -5.89
CA GLY A 62 -16.55 0.78 -7.09
C GLY A 62 -15.19 0.07 -7.03
N ASN A 63 -14.53 -0.01 -5.87
CA ASN A 63 -13.36 -0.88 -5.70
C ASN A 63 -13.82 -2.32 -5.43
N ALA A 64 -12.96 -3.31 -5.63
CA ALA A 64 -13.29 -4.68 -5.24
C ALA A 64 -13.68 -4.73 -3.74
N GLU A 65 -14.75 -5.47 -3.39
CA GLU A 65 -15.25 -5.59 -2.02
C GLU A 65 -14.42 -6.64 -1.24
N GLY A 66 -13.97 -6.29 -0.04
CA GLY A 66 -13.23 -7.20 0.86
C GLY A 66 -11.73 -7.35 0.59
N ASN A 67 -11.01 -7.89 1.56
CA ASN A 67 -9.54 -7.88 1.63
C ASN A 67 -8.85 -8.97 0.81
N GLN A 68 -9.59 -9.99 0.36
CA GLN A 68 -9.10 -11.09 -0.48
C GLN A 68 -8.62 -10.64 -1.87
N TYR A 69 -8.94 -9.40 -2.23
CA TYR A 69 -8.55 -8.76 -3.48
C TYR A 69 -7.46 -7.70 -3.31
N ASP A 70 -6.90 -7.55 -2.09
CA ASP A 70 -5.73 -6.70 -1.86
C ASP A 70 -4.50 -7.28 -2.56
N LEU A 71 -3.38 -6.55 -2.60
CA LEU A 71 -2.12 -7.09 -3.10
C LEU A 71 -1.70 -8.32 -2.30
N ALA A 72 -1.69 -8.22 -0.98
CA ALA A 72 -1.23 -9.29 -0.10
C ALA A 72 -2.37 -10.04 0.59
N VAL A 73 -2.15 -11.33 0.86
CA VAL A 73 -3.04 -12.14 1.71
C VAL A 73 -3.02 -11.60 3.14
N ASP A 74 -4.10 -11.80 3.89
CA ASP A 74 -4.15 -11.45 5.31
C ASP A 74 -3.10 -12.24 6.10
N GLY A 75 -2.47 -11.60 7.09
CA GLY A 75 -1.40 -12.20 7.88
C GLY A 75 -0.07 -12.47 7.14
N ALA A 76 0.06 -12.11 5.85
CA ALA A 76 1.27 -12.38 5.05
C ALA A 76 2.58 -11.90 5.70
N PHE A 77 2.51 -10.85 6.52
CA PHE A 77 3.64 -10.19 7.16
C PHE A 77 3.61 -10.27 8.69
N GLU A 78 3.01 -11.32 9.25
CA GLU A 78 3.09 -11.57 10.70
C GLU A 78 4.54 -11.51 11.22
N GLY A 79 4.74 -10.79 12.31
CA GLY A 79 6.07 -10.54 12.89
C GLY A 79 6.85 -9.39 12.25
N GLN A 80 6.33 -8.75 11.20
CA GLN A 80 6.96 -7.58 10.60
C GLN A 80 6.60 -6.30 11.32
N THR A 81 7.57 -5.38 11.41
CA THR A 81 7.37 -4.07 12.03
C THR A 81 7.63 -2.95 11.04
N ILE A 82 6.66 -2.04 10.95
CA ILE A 82 6.77 -0.77 10.24
C ILE A 82 7.20 0.29 11.24
N ALA A 83 8.37 0.87 11.04
CA ALA A 83 8.81 2.05 11.79
C ALA A 83 8.15 3.30 11.18
N VAL A 84 7.59 4.18 12.01
CA VAL A 84 6.91 5.39 11.54
C VAL A 84 7.41 6.61 12.31
N LEU A 85 7.99 7.56 11.57
CA LEU A 85 8.24 8.92 12.02
C LEU A 85 6.98 9.75 11.76
N HIS A 86 6.11 9.83 12.76
CA HIS A 86 4.85 10.58 12.69
C HIS A 86 5.10 12.01 13.17
N LEU A 87 5.64 12.86 12.29
CA LEU A 87 6.17 14.19 12.67
C LEU A 87 5.10 15.29 12.69
N TYR A 88 3.95 15.07 12.07
CA TYR A 88 2.81 15.98 12.12
C TYR A 88 1.67 15.36 12.93
N THR A 89 1.23 16.06 13.97
CA THR A 89 0.16 15.63 14.89
C THR A 89 -0.95 16.69 14.99
N GLY A 90 -1.03 17.58 14.01
CA GLY A 90 -2.05 18.60 13.96
C GLY A 90 -3.45 17.98 13.76
N GLU A 91 -4.48 18.79 13.98
CA GLU A 91 -5.87 18.48 13.59
C GLU A 91 -6.40 17.17 14.19
N GLY A 92 -5.78 16.71 15.28
CA GLY A 92 -6.14 15.45 15.94
C GLY A 92 -5.78 14.21 15.11
N PHE A 93 -4.70 14.24 14.32
CA PHE A 93 -4.24 13.10 13.51
C PHE A 93 -4.16 11.79 14.32
N ASP A 94 -5.22 10.99 14.19
CA ASP A 94 -5.29 9.64 14.68
C ASP A 94 -4.81 8.65 13.62
N PHE A 95 -3.82 7.82 13.98
CA PHE A 95 -3.25 6.80 13.12
C PHE A 95 -3.85 5.41 13.39
N SER A 96 -4.94 5.33 14.17
CA SER A 96 -5.59 4.07 14.54
C SER A 96 -6.10 3.30 13.32
N LEU A 97 -6.71 3.98 12.35
CA LEU A 97 -7.25 3.38 11.13
C LEU A 97 -6.15 2.81 10.21
N PRO A 98 -5.07 3.55 9.89
CA PRO A 98 -3.90 2.96 9.24
C PRO A 98 -3.34 1.75 9.99
N THR A 99 -3.22 1.83 11.33
CA THR A 99 -2.70 0.73 12.15
C THR A 99 -3.59 -0.51 12.05
N ALA A 100 -4.92 -0.33 12.08
CA ALA A 100 -5.87 -1.42 11.95
C ALA A 100 -5.75 -2.12 10.58
N SER A 101 -5.72 -1.37 9.48
CA SER A 101 -5.57 -1.95 8.15
C SER A 101 -4.22 -2.65 7.94
N LEU A 102 -3.13 -2.07 8.46
CA LEU A 102 -1.81 -2.72 8.39
C LEU A 102 -1.77 -4.03 9.19
N LYS A 103 -2.47 -4.08 10.32
CA LYS A 103 -2.60 -5.28 11.16
C LYS A 103 -3.31 -6.44 10.45
N GLU A 104 -4.28 -6.16 9.57
CA GLU A 104 -4.93 -7.21 8.76
C GLU A 104 -3.90 -7.99 7.92
N LYS A 105 -2.84 -7.32 7.46
CA LYS A 105 -1.76 -7.94 6.69
C LYS A 105 -0.63 -8.52 7.56
N GLY A 106 -0.77 -8.48 8.88
CA GLY A 106 0.19 -9.02 9.84
C GLY A 106 1.25 -8.03 10.32
N PHE A 107 1.24 -6.79 9.83
CA PHE A 107 2.20 -5.78 10.28
C PHE A 107 1.89 -5.30 11.69
N SER A 108 2.94 -5.10 12.48
CA SER A 108 2.92 -4.23 13.65
C SER A 108 3.49 -2.85 13.28
N VAL A 109 3.16 -1.84 14.08
CA VAL A 109 3.55 -0.44 13.84
C VAL A 109 4.24 0.11 15.08
N TYR A 110 5.46 0.63 14.90
CA TYR A 110 6.21 1.33 15.95
C TYR A 110 6.37 2.81 15.57
N ARG A 111 5.92 3.72 16.45
CA ARG A 111 5.81 5.16 16.14
C ARG A 111 6.65 6.01 17.07
N TRP A 112 7.34 6.99 16.49
CA TRP A 112 7.74 8.21 17.18
C TRP A 112 6.81 9.33 16.78
N ILE A 113 6.23 9.99 17.78
CA ILE A 113 5.15 10.96 17.60
C ILE A 113 5.71 12.35 17.85
N ASN A 114 5.39 13.28 16.96
CA ASN A 114 5.76 14.69 16.95
C ASN A 114 7.26 14.96 16.76
N ASN A 115 8.17 14.22 17.37
CA ASN A 115 9.62 14.39 17.19
C ASN A 115 10.29 13.08 16.80
N PRO A 116 11.34 13.12 15.97
CA PRO A 116 12.16 11.94 15.72
C PRO A 116 12.92 11.55 17.00
N PRO A 117 13.35 10.27 17.12
CA PRO A 117 14.32 9.87 18.14
C PRO A 117 15.71 10.44 17.80
N SER A 118 16.77 10.05 18.53
CA SER A 118 18.14 10.32 18.05
C SER A 118 18.46 9.48 16.81
N PRO A 119 19.45 9.86 15.98
CA PRO A 119 19.90 9.06 14.84
C PRO A 119 20.29 7.62 15.21
N GLU A 120 20.94 7.42 16.36
CA GLU A 120 21.38 6.10 16.85
C GLU A 120 20.18 5.22 17.26
N ALA A 121 19.20 5.83 17.91
CA ALA A 121 17.96 5.15 18.27
C ALA A 121 17.13 4.82 17.03
N LEU A 122 17.13 5.70 16.00
CA LEU A 122 16.53 5.42 14.71
C LEU A 122 17.22 4.22 14.03
N ASP A 123 18.55 4.22 13.91
CA ASP A 123 19.30 3.11 13.27
C ASP A 123 19.03 1.77 13.97
N SER A 124 19.00 1.78 15.30
CA SER A 124 18.72 0.59 16.12
C SER A 124 17.31 0.04 15.90
N ALA A 125 16.31 0.90 15.75
CA ALA A 125 14.94 0.50 15.48
C ALA A 125 14.73 0.08 14.02
N LEU A 126 15.38 0.76 13.08
CA LEU A 126 15.35 0.40 11.66
C LEU A 126 15.96 -0.97 11.40
N ALA A 127 17.01 -1.36 12.13
CA ALA A 127 17.59 -2.70 12.04
C ALA A 127 16.55 -3.81 12.28
N LYS A 128 15.52 -3.55 13.10
CA LYS A 128 14.45 -4.49 13.45
C LYS A 128 13.16 -4.29 12.64
N SER A 129 13.17 -3.36 11.68
CA SER A 129 11.98 -2.95 10.93
C SER A 129 12.09 -3.39 9.47
N CYS A 130 10.96 -3.74 8.86
CA CYS A 130 10.92 -4.14 7.45
C CYS A 130 10.81 -2.95 6.49
N GLN A 131 10.31 -1.82 6.98
CA GLN A 131 10.20 -0.56 6.24
C GLN A 131 10.14 0.64 7.18
N LEU A 132 10.40 1.84 6.64
CA LEU A 132 10.29 3.13 7.33
C LEU A 132 9.26 4.03 6.65
N TRP A 133 8.33 4.60 7.42
CA TRP A 133 7.39 5.61 6.95
C TRP A 133 7.70 6.96 7.60
N ILE A 134 7.64 8.03 6.82
CA ILE A 134 7.95 9.39 7.25
C ILE A 134 6.74 10.25 6.92
N ILE A 135 6.02 10.70 7.94
CA ILE A 135 4.91 11.63 7.80
C ILE A 135 5.46 13.00 8.16
N SER A 136 5.67 13.82 7.14
CA SER A 136 6.34 15.12 7.24
C SER A 136 5.54 16.13 8.05
N SER A 137 6.23 17.17 8.53
CA SER A 137 5.67 18.31 9.23
C SER A 137 5.85 19.62 8.47
N SER A 138 5.34 20.71 9.04
CA SER A 138 5.46 22.08 8.49
C SER A 138 6.86 22.68 8.64
N VAL A 139 7.68 22.08 9.50
CA VAL A 139 9.07 22.46 9.75
C VAL A 139 9.93 21.22 9.72
N ARG A 140 11.15 21.33 9.21
CA ARG A 140 12.08 20.21 9.16
C ARG A 140 12.49 19.84 10.59
N LYS A 141 12.23 18.60 11.00
CA LYS A 141 12.62 18.02 12.29
C LYS A 141 13.82 17.07 12.16
N LEU A 142 14.04 16.51 10.97
CA LEU A 142 15.17 15.62 10.69
C LEU A 142 16.43 16.42 10.34
N ASN A 143 17.58 15.93 10.79
CA ASN A 143 18.89 16.50 10.48
C ASN A 143 19.68 15.58 9.52
N LEU A 144 20.90 15.98 9.16
CA LEU A 144 21.74 15.22 8.24
C LEU A 144 22.13 13.83 8.76
N GLU A 145 22.32 13.67 10.06
CA GLU A 145 22.64 12.37 10.67
C GLU A 145 21.46 11.39 10.52
N HIS A 146 20.23 11.86 10.74
CA HIS A 146 19.03 11.07 10.43
C HIS A 146 18.97 10.69 8.95
N ALA A 147 19.21 11.65 8.04
CA ALA A 147 19.17 11.39 6.61
C ALA A 147 20.21 10.34 6.19
N ASN A 148 21.39 10.32 6.80
CA ASN A 148 22.42 9.31 6.56
C ASN A 148 22.01 7.92 7.05
N VAL A 149 21.37 7.83 8.23
CA VAL A 149 20.80 6.57 8.73
C VAL A 149 19.71 6.05 7.79
N ILE A 150 18.79 6.91 7.37
CA ILE A 150 17.71 6.56 6.43
C ILE A 150 18.29 6.14 5.07
N LYS A 151 19.32 6.83 4.58
CA LYS A 151 20.00 6.47 3.34
C LYS A 151 20.67 5.10 3.42
N LYS A 152 21.40 4.81 4.50
CA LYS A 152 21.98 3.48 4.76
C LYS A 152 20.89 2.39 4.75
N TYR A 153 19.77 2.66 5.41
CA TYR A 153 18.63 1.74 5.44
C TYR A 153 18.03 1.50 4.05
N PHE A 154 17.76 2.55 3.30
CA PHE A 154 17.24 2.49 1.93
C PHE A 154 18.23 1.79 0.98
N ASP A 155 19.52 2.10 1.07
CA ASP A 155 20.56 1.51 0.23
C ASP A 155 20.77 0.01 0.52
N SER A 156 20.36 -0.49 1.69
CA SER A 156 20.30 -1.92 1.97
C SER A 156 19.19 -2.66 1.22
N GLY A 157 18.25 -1.93 0.60
CA GLY A 157 17.12 -2.46 -0.17
C GLY A 157 15.78 -2.45 0.57
N LYS A 158 15.75 -2.01 1.84
CA LYS A 158 14.52 -1.88 2.64
C LYS A 158 13.68 -0.70 2.17
N GLY A 159 12.36 -0.86 2.26
CA GLY A 159 11.40 0.13 1.75
C GLY A 159 11.33 1.40 2.59
N VAL A 160 11.19 2.55 1.92
CA VAL A 160 10.88 3.84 2.56
C VAL A 160 9.60 4.41 1.98
N TYR A 161 8.72 4.96 2.82
CA TYR A 161 7.52 5.68 2.41
C TYR A 161 7.58 7.11 2.93
N ILE A 162 7.70 8.08 2.04
CA ILE A 162 7.70 9.51 2.35
C ILE A 162 6.33 10.09 2.05
N TRP A 163 5.70 10.63 3.08
CA TRP A 163 4.43 11.33 3.04
C TRP A 163 4.65 12.81 3.31
N GLY A 164 4.34 13.65 2.33
CA GLY A 164 4.11 15.07 2.51
C GLY A 164 2.64 15.42 2.32
N ASP A 165 2.36 16.71 2.45
CA ASP A 165 1.09 17.32 2.08
C ASP A 165 1.38 18.71 1.53
N ASN A 166 0.40 19.56 1.28
CA ASN A 166 0.57 20.94 0.84
C ASN A 166 1.61 21.75 1.63
N GLN A 167 2.16 22.82 1.03
CA GLN A 167 3.00 23.78 1.74
C GLN A 167 2.29 24.27 3.03
N PRO A 168 2.95 24.25 4.20
CA PRO A 168 4.36 23.90 4.47
C PRO A 168 4.68 22.44 4.81
N TYR A 169 3.73 21.53 4.78
CA TYR A 169 3.76 20.20 5.39
C TYR A 169 4.61 19.13 4.69
N TYR A 170 5.45 19.50 3.73
CA TYR A 170 6.44 18.62 3.09
C TYR A 170 7.90 18.91 3.50
N ALA A 171 8.14 19.62 4.60
CA ALA A 171 9.50 20.04 4.98
C ALA A 171 10.48 18.87 5.17
N ASP A 172 10.10 17.84 5.94
CA ASP A 172 10.92 16.63 6.10
C ASP A 172 10.84 15.72 4.88
N ALA A 173 9.69 15.69 4.20
CA ALA A 173 9.49 14.90 2.99
C ALA A 173 10.47 15.32 1.88
N ASN A 174 10.56 16.61 1.58
CA ASN A 174 11.51 17.16 0.60
C ASN A 174 12.95 16.92 1.03
N PHE A 175 13.26 17.17 2.30
CA PHE A 175 14.62 16.97 2.80
C PHE A 175 15.10 15.52 2.59
N ILE A 176 14.28 14.53 2.91
CA ILE A 176 14.65 13.12 2.74
C ILE A 176 14.56 12.67 1.29
N ALA A 177 13.51 13.02 0.55
CA ALA A 177 13.37 12.65 -0.87
C ALA A 177 14.53 13.20 -1.71
N ASN A 178 14.96 14.44 -1.44
CA ASN A 178 16.11 15.05 -2.09
C ASN A 178 17.40 14.29 -1.74
N HIS A 179 17.61 13.96 -0.46
CA HIS A 179 18.80 13.22 0.00
C HIS A 179 18.89 11.79 -0.55
N LEU A 180 17.75 11.13 -0.78
CA LEU A 180 17.72 9.75 -1.27
C LEU A 180 17.84 9.66 -2.79
N ILE A 181 17.08 10.48 -3.52
CA ILE A 181 16.91 10.35 -4.98
C ILE A 181 16.93 11.70 -5.73
N GLY A 182 17.16 12.83 -5.06
CA GLY A 182 17.15 14.15 -5.69
C GLY A 182 15.75 14.60 -6.16
N ASN A 183 14.70 14.23 -5.42
CA ASN A 183 13.31 14.58 -5.73
C ASN A 183 12.70 15.49 -4.65
N GLU A 184 11.73 16.30 -5.05
CA GLU A 184 11.00 17.23 -4.18
C GLU A 184 9.52 17.28 -4.58
N MET A 185 8.69 17.81 -3.69
CA MET A 185 7.30 18.16 -3.95
C MET A 185 7.04 19.63 -3.65
N LYS A 186 6.00 20.19 -4.29
CA LYS A 186 5.65 21.60 -4.21
C LYS A 186 4.15 21.84 -4.29
N GLY A 187 3.74 23.06 -3.96
CA GLY A 187 2.36 23.53 -4.13
C GLY A 187 1.51 23.39 -2.88
N ASN A 188 0.29 23.94 -2.99
CA ASN A 188 -0.74 23.92 -1.96
C ASN A 188 -2.08 23.80 -2.67
N ILE A 189 -2.36 22.60 -3.17
CA ILE A 189 -3.51 22.34 -4.03
C ILE A 189 -4.61 21.74 -3.15
N MET A 190 -5.82 22.29 -3.26
CA MET A 190 -7.01 21.64 -2.71
C MET A 190 -7.28 20.38 -3.53
N GLY A 191 -7.26 19.23 -2.88
CA GLY A 191 -7.77 18.00 -3.43
C GLY A 191 -9.23 17.84 -3.05
N ASP A 192 -9.47 16.93 -2.13
CA ASP A 192 -10.77 16.52 -1.62
C ASP A 192 -11.68 15.88 -2.69
N GLN A 193 -11.08 15.13 -3.60
CA GLN A 193 -11.77 14.40 -4.66
C GLN A 193 -11.43 12.91 -4.66
N THR A 194 -12.31 12.13 -5.28
CA THR A 194 -12.04 10.74 -5.66
C THR A 194 -11.66 10.71 -7.13
N VAL A 195 -10.54 10.07 -7.45
CA VAL A 195 -10.09 9.86 -8.82
C VAL A 195 -10.20 8.38 -9.19
N GLY A 196 -10.65 8.11 -10.41
CA GLY A 196 -10.79 6.75 -10.95
C GLY A 196 -9.50 6.22 -11.59
N LEU A 197 -9.60 5.14 -12.37
CA LEU A 197 -8.50 4.67 -13.21
C LEU A 197 -8.11 5.72 -14.26
N LEU A 198 -6.81 5.87 -14.48
CA LEU A 198 -6.30 6.73 -15.54
C LEU A 198 -6.68 6.13 -16.90
N GLN A 199 -7.48 6.87 -17.66
CA GLN A 199 -7.90 6.52 -19.02
C GLN A 199 -7.09 7.30 -20.06
N ASP A 200 -7.06 6.79 -21.29
CA ASP A 200 -6.41 7.47 -22.42
C ASP A 200 -6.95 8.90 -22.59
N GLY A 201 -6.04 9.88 -22.60
CA GLY A 201 -6.37 11.30 -22.71
C GLY A 201 -6.79 11.97 -21.39
N SER A 202 -6.96 11.22 -20.29
CA SER A 202 -7.14 11.80 -18.96
C SER A 202 -5.83 12.34 -18.40
N LYS A 203 -5.93 13.38 -17.57
CA LYS A 203 -4.80 13.93 -16.79
C LYS A 203 -4.82 13.47 -15.34
N SER A 204 -5.91 12.84 -14.89
CA SER A 204 -6.16 12.47 -13.50
C SER A 204 -6.51 10.99 -13.43
N GLY A 205 -6.06 10.32 -12.37
CA GLY A 205 -6.42 8.94 -12.08
C GLY A 205 -5.27 8.10 -11.54
N ILE A 206 -5.63 6.86 -11.21
CA ILE A 206 -4.74 5.81 -10.74
C ILE A 206 -4.08 5.14 -11.93
N MET A 207 -2.76 4.99 -11.90
CA MET A 207 -2.06 4.23 -12.93
C MET A 207 -2.47 2.75 -12.86
N PRO A 208 -2.98 2.16 -13.96
CA PRO A 208 -3.41 0.77 -13.95
C PRO A 208 -2.21 -0.18 -13.92
N ASN A 209 -2.44 -1.42 -13.48
CA ASN A 209 -1.50 -2.53 -13.58
C ASN A 209 -0.23 -2.44 -12.71
N HIS A 210 -0.19 -1.56 -11.72
CA HIS A 210 0.86 -1.53 -10.70
C HIS A 210 0.47 -2.42 -9.50
N LEU A 211 1.46 -3.03 -8.82
CA LEU A 211 1.19 -3.89 -7.65
C LEU A 211 0.45 -3.12 -6.55
N ILE A 212 0.84 -1.87 -6.31
CA ILE A 212 0.20 -0.98 -5.32
C ILE A 212 -1.28 -0.73 -5.65
N THR A 213 -1.66 -0.77 -6.92
CA THR A 213 -3.02 -0.44 -7.37
C THR A 213 -3.93 -1.65 -7.47
N THR A 214 -3.49 -2.82 -6.98
CA THR A 214 -4.27 -4.06 -6.96
C THR A 214 -5.64 -3.85 -6.27
N GLY A 215 -6.72 -4.20 -6.95
CA GLY A 215 -8.11 -4.07 -6.49
C GLY A 215 -8.63 -2.63 -6.36
N LEU A 216 -7.84 -1.62 -6.76
CA LEU A 216 -8.25 -0.22 -6.73
C LEU A 216 -8.75 0.24 -8.10
N GLN A 217 -9.98 0.72 -8.15
CA GLN A 217 -10.55 1.44 -9.28
C GLN A 217 -10.73 2.93 -8.99
N ASN A 218 -10.96 3.28 -7.72
CA ASN A 218 -11.18 4.63 -7.25
C ASN A 218 -10.39 4.89 -5.96
N ILE A 219 -9.75 6.05 -5.87
CA ILE A 219 -9.01 6.45 -4.67
C ILE A 219 -9.28 7.90 -4.29
N TYR A 220 -9.43 8.13 -2.99
CA TYR A 220 -9.45 9.45 -2.41
C TYR A 220 -8.04 10.06 -2.34
N GLU A 221 -7.87 11.29 -2.83
CA GLU A 221 -6.55 11.90 -2.97
C GLU A 221 -6.03 12.63 -1.71
N GLY A 222 -6.85 12.77 -0.68
CA GLY A 222 -6.58 13.64 0.48
C GLY A 222 -7.26 15.00 0.34
N ILE A 223 -7.42 15.74 1.44
CA ILE A 223 -8.07 17.07 1.43
C ILE A 223 -7.19 18.08 0.72
N THR A 224 -5.90 18.07 1.04
CA THR A 224 -4.88 18.88 0.39
C THR A 224 -3.81 17.98 -0.16
N ILE A 225 -3.15 18.45 -1.22
CA ILE A 225 -2.11 17.70 -1.92
C ILE A 225 -0.95 18.60 -2.36
N ALA A 226 0.22 18.01 -2.44
CA ALA A 226 1.40 18.53 -3.11
C ALA A 226 1.63 17.82 -4.45
N THR A 227 2.32 18.50 -5.36
CA THR A 227 2.79 17.96 -6.63
C THR A 227 4.21 17.47 -6.48
N ILE A 228 4.45 16.19 -6.76
CA ILE A 228 5.80 15.62 -6.84
C ILE A 228 6.42 16.05 -8.16
N ASP A 229 7.67 16.53 -8.12
CA ASP A 229 8.40 16.88 -9.33
C ASP A 229 8.71 15.64 -10.17
N ALA A 230 8.68 15.81 -11.49
CA ALA A 230 9.02 14.75 -12.42
C ALA A 230 10.47 14.29 -12.19
N HIS A 231 10.68 12.98 -12.18
CA HIS A 231 12.00 12.39 -12.02
C HIS A 231 12.10 11.15 -12.90
N LYS A 232 13.25 10.96 -13.57
CA LYS A 232 13.46 9.89 -14.56
C LYS A 232 13.31 8.47 -14.00
N ASP A 233 13.56 8.31 -12.69
CA ASP A 233 13.49 7.03 -11.99
C ASP A 233 12.19 6.89 -11.16
N LEU A 234 11.24 7.82 -11.31
CA LEU A 234 9.93 7.74 -10.67
C LEU A 234 8.86 7.30 -11.67
N THR A 235 8.09 6.28 -11.27
CA THR A 235 6.89 5.83 -11.95
C THR A 235 5.68 6.45 -11.24
N PRO A 236 4.86 7.26 -11.93
CA PRO A 236 3.61 7.77 -11.37
C PRO A 236 2.71 6.63 -10.87
N ILE A 237 1.99 6.84 -9.78
CA ILE A 237 0.97 5.89 -9.26
C ILE A 237 -0.40 6.56 -9.21
N ILE A 238 -0.46 7.82 -8.79
CA ILE A 238 -1.70 8.60 -8.72
C ILE A 238 -1.44 9.99 -9.29
N TYR A 239 -2.23 10.36 -10.28
CA TYR A 239 -2.45 11.73 -10.68
C TYR A 239 -3.72 12.24 -9.99
N GLY A 240 -3.61 13.36 -9.28
CA GLY A 240 -4.74 13.99 -8.60
C GLY A 240 -5.72 14.63 -9.58
N SER A 241 -6.85 15.07 -9.06
CA SER A 241 -7.95 15.71 -9.78
C SER A 241 -7.52 16.97 -10.54
N ALA A 242 -6.51 17.69 -10.03
CA ALA A 242 -5.88 18.83 -10.71
C ALA A 242 -4.88 18.44 -11.81
N GLY A 243 -4.70 17.14 -12.07
CA GLY A 243 -3.83 16.58 -13.10
C GLY A 243 -2.34 16.55 -12.75
N ASN A 244 -1.99 16.79 -11.50
CA ASN A 244 -0.62 16.75 -10.98
C ASN A 244 -0.26 15.37 -10.44
N MET A 245 1.02 15.01 -10.47
CA MET A 245 1.51 13.77 -9.87
C MET A 245 1.49 13.90 -8.34
N VAL A 246 0.62 13.11 -7.68
CA VAL A 246 0.44 13.13 -6.22
C VAL A 246 1.22 12.00 -5.56
N THR A 247 1.31 10.86 -6.22
CA THR A 247 2.03 9.69 -5.72
C THR A 247 2.93 9.14 -6.82
N ALA A 248 4.17 8.82 -6.47
CA ALA A 248 5.11 8.16 -7.36
C ALA A 248 5.93 7.08 -6.64
N ALA A 249 6.25 6.02 -7.36
CA ALA A 249 7.08 4.91 -6.91
C ALA A 249 8.48 4.98 -7.55
N TYR A 250 9.50 4.74 -6.74
CA TYR A 250 10.86 4.44 -7.18
C TYR A 250 11.10 2.95 -7.01
N GLU A 251 11.52 2.26 -8.07
CA GLU A 251 11.95 0.86 -8.01
C GLU A 251 13.16 0.65 -8.92
N LYS A 252 14.35 0.59 -8.31
CA LYS A 252 15.62 0.47 -9.04
C LYS A 252 16.72 -0.08 -8.14
N ASP A 253 17.57 -0.92 -8.70
CA ASP A 253 18.69 -1.59 -7.99
C ASP A 253 18.23 -2.35 -6.73
N GLY A 254 17.03 -2.92 -6.81
CA GLY A 254 16.39 -3.65 -5.72
C GLY A 254 15.98 -2.77 -4.53
N LYS A 255 15.88 -1.45 -4.70
CA LYS A 255 15.40 -0.50 -3.68
C LYS A 255 14.01 0.00 -4.06
N ARG A 256 13.11 0.10 -3.08
CA ARG A 256 11.74 0.58 -3.24
C ARG A 256 11.49 1.81 -2.38
N LEU A 257 10.93 2.87 -2.97
CA LEU A 257 10.52 4.08 -2.27
C LEU A 257 9.17 4.53 -2.80
N LEU A 258 8.30 5.02 -1.92
CA LEU A 258 7.12 5.78 -2.29
C LEU A 258 7.24 7.21 -1.82
N VAL A 259 6.87 8.14 -2.69
CA VAL A 259 6.67 9.54 -2.37
C VAL A 259 5.19 9.83 -2.61
N ASP A 260 4.52 10.39 -1.61
CA ASP A 260 3.10 10.72 -1.67
C ASP A 260 2.87 12.10 -1.06
N GLY A 261 2.19 12.97 -1.80
CA GLY A 261 1.94 14.35 -1.47
C GLY A 261 0.59 14.61 -0.80
N GLY A 262 -0.16 13.60 -0.35
CA GLY A 262 -1.49 13.78 0.24
C GLY A 262 -1.71 12.99 1.52
N PHE A 263 -0.90 13.24 2.57
CA PHE A 263 -1.00 12.50 3.84
C PHE A 263 -2.33 12.69 4.56
N THR A 264 -3.11 13.74 4.27
CA THR A 264 -4.41 13.98 4.91
C THR A 264 -5.36 12.79 4.76
N ARG A 265 -5.23 11.98 3.70
CA ARG A 265 -6.00 10.74 3.54
C ARG A 265 -5.75 9.71 4.65
N LEU A 266 -4.64 9.80 5.38
CA LEU A 266 -4.31 8.87 6.46
C LEU A 266 -5.16 9.05 7.72
N PHE A 267 -5.86 10.19 7.87
CA PHE A 267 -6.67 10.46 9.06
C PHE A 267 -7.95 11.26 8.81
N LEU A 268 -8.10 11.88 7.64
CA LEU A 268 -9.31 12.57 7.24
C LEU A 268 -10.00 11.78 6.16
N LYS A 269 -11.30 11.53 6.37
CA LYS A 269 -12.15 10.81 5.41
C LYS A 269 -11.58 9.45 5.00
N TRP A 270 -10.95 8.74 5.94
CA TRP A 270 -10.31 7.43 5.72
C TRP A 270 -11.19 6.42 4.97
N ASP A 271 -12.47 6.35 5.31
CA ASP A 271 -13.45 5.44 4.69
C ASP A 271 -13.86 5.86 3.27
N THR A 272 -13.24 6.91 2.72
CA THR A 272 -13.47 7.33 1.33
C THR A 272 -12.56 6.54 0.40
N ALA A 273 -13.18 5.98 -0.64
CA ALA A 273 -12.61 5.31 -1.80
C ALA A 273 -11.17 4.78 -1.61
N GLY A 274 -11.05 3.49 -1.29
CA GLY A 274 -9.81 2.73 -1.52
C GLY A 274 -8.62 3.05 -0.60
N THR A 275 -8.70 4.01 0.33
CA THR A 275 -7.56 4.42 1.17
C THR A 275 -6.95 3.25 1.95
N GLY A 276 -7.77 2.44 2.64
CA GLY A 276 -7.28 1.29 3.40
C GLY A 276 -6.59 0.24 2.52
N ARG A 277 -7.17 -0.09 1.36
CA ARG A 277 -6.57 -1.01 0.37
C ARG A 277 -5.24 -0.46 -0.16
N TYR A 278 -5.19 0.82 -0.50
CA TYR A 278 -3.97 1.49 -0.95
C TYR A 278 -2.84 1.39 0.07
N VAL A 279 -3.13 1.72 1.34
CA VAL A 279 -2.15 1.66 2.44
C VAL A 279 -1.62 0.24 2.62
N LYS A 280 -2.51 -0.77 2.59
CA LYS A 280 -2.12 -2.18 2.69
C LYS A 280 -1.25 -2.64 1.52
N ASN A 281 -1.61 -2.26 0.29
CA ASN A 281 -0.85 -2.62 -0.90
C ASN A 281 0.52 -1.93 -0.95
N ALA A 282 0.58 -0.65 -0.57
CA ALA A 282 1.83 0.10 -0.47
C ALA A 282 2.78 -0.56 0.54
N ALA A 283 2.27 -0.92 1.73
CA ALA A 283 3.05 -1.61 2.75
C ALA A 283 3.57 -2.97 2.26
N ALA A 284 2.72 -3.77 1.61
CA ALA A 284 3.10 -5.07 1.08
C ALA A 284 4.14 -5.00 -0.05
N TRP A 285 4.08 -3.95 -0.89
CA TRP A 285 5.04 -3.72 -1.96
C TRP A 285 6.41 -3.26 -1.40
N LEU A 286 6.42 -2.37 -0.41
CA LEU A 286 7.63 -1.82 0.19
C LEU A 286 8.50 -2.85 0.95
N VAL A 287 7.91 -3.94 1.44
CA VAL A 287 8.67 -5.03 2.10
C VAL A 287 9.71 -5.66 1.18
N ASN A 288 9.51 -5.60 -0.14
CA ASN A 288 10.43 -6.16 -1.13
C ASN A 288 10.65 -7.67 -0.89
N TYR A 289 9.54 -8.38 -0.65
CA TYR A 289 9.57 -9.78 -0.26
C TYR A 289 10.24 -10.67 -1.32
N GLU A 290 10.11 -10.33 -2.58
CA GLU A 290 10.72 -11.06 -3.69
C GLU A 290 12.27 -11.07 -3.60
N ARG A 291 12.84 -10.06 -2.94
CA ARG A 291 14.29 -9.96 -2.68
C ARG A 291 14.69 -10.63 -1.38
N PHE A 292 13.94 -10.38 -0.30
CA PHE A 292 14.35 -10.78 1.04
C PHE A 292 13.78 -12.14 1.49
N GLY A 293 12.73 -12.64 0.83
CA GLY A 293 12.06 -13.90 1.15
C GLY A 293 11.77 -14.04 2.64
N ASP A 294 12.02 -15.22 3.18
CA ASP A 294 11.82 -15.51 4.61
C ASP A 294 12.74 -14.69 5.52
N ALA A 295 13.82 -14.06 5.02
CA ALA A 295 14.65 -13.17 5.85
C ALA A 295 13.89 -11.90 6.29
N VAL A 296 12.76 -11.60 5.66
CA VAL A 296 11.76 -10.67 6.20
C VAL A 296 11.25 -11.21 7.53
N LEU A 297 10.79 -12.47 7.56
CA LEU A 297 10.15 -13.13 8.69
C LEU A 297 11.11 -13.70 9.76
N ALA A 298 12.41 -13.84 9.43
CA ALA A 298 13.33 -14.72 10.15
C ALA A 298 14.16 -14.09 11.27
N GLU A 299 13.98 -12.83 11.66
CA GLU A 299 14.60 -12.31 12.89
C GLU A 299 13.83 -12.75 14.14
N LYS A 300 13.77 -14.07 14.37
CA LYS A 300 13.54 -14.60 15.72
C LYS A 300 14.86 -14.46 16.48
N GLU A 301 14.79 -13.67 17.56
CA GLU A 301 15.85 -13.39 18.53
C GLU A 301 16.91 -14.50 18.63
N GLY A 302 18.10 -14.20 18.12
CA GLY A 302 19.30 -14.98 18.34
C GLY A 302 20.08 -14.46 19.54
N LYS A 303 19.76 -15.04 20.71
CA LYS A 303 20.47 -14.98 22.01
C LYS A 303 20.32 -13.73 22.88
#